data_AF-A0A7W5Q2A8-F1
#
_entry.id   AF-A0A7W5Q2A8-F1
#
_cell.length_a   1.000
_cell.length_b   1.000
_cell.length_c   1.000
_cell.angle_alpha   90.00
_cell.angle_beta   90.00
_cell.angle_gamma   90.00
#
_symmetry.space_group_name_H-M   'P 1'
#
loop_
_entity.id
_entity.type
_entity.pdbx_description
1 polymer ?
#
loop_
_entity_poly.entity_id
_entity_poly.type
_entity_poly.pdbx_seq_one_letter_code
_entity_poly.pdbx_strand_id
1 'polypeptide(L)' 'LYTTGLAGDDRTLTGVTMIDDIKAAIDRSIATSGDPTVAIIPEGPYVVPRYAA' A
#
# COMPACT_ATOMS: atom_id res chain seq x y z
N LEU A 1 -1.14 4.69 1.88
CA LEU A 1 -2.31 5.01 1.04
C LEU A 1 -1.89 5.97 -0.07
N TYR A 2 -2.14 5.61 -1.33
CA TYR A 2 -1.95 6.49 -2.49
C TYR A 2 -3.32 6.83 -3.08
N THR A 3 -3.63 8.13 -3.22
CA THR A 3 -4.88 8.61 -3.83
C THR A 3 -4.75 10.10 -4.17
N THR A 4 -5.47 10.55 -5.18
CA THR A 4 -5.64 11.97 -5.53
C THR A 4 -6.96 12.56 -5.03
N GLY A 5 -7.82 11.73 -4.41
CA GLY A 5 -9.16 12.10 -3.98
C GLY A 5 -9.26 12.66 -2.55
N LEU A 6 -8.14 12.74 -1.82
CA LEU A 6 -8.10 13.27 -0.45
C LEU A 6 -7.16 14.48 -0.41
N ALA A 7 -7.57 15.53 0.32
CA ALA A 7 -6.80 16.77 0.46
C ALA A 7 -6.86 17.31 1.89
N GLY A 8 -5.88 18.15 2.25
CA GLY A 8 -5.85 18.83 3.54
C GLY A 8 -5.97 17.87 4.74
N ASP A 9 -6.84 18.23 5.68
CA ASP A 9 -7.05 17.51 6.94
C ASP A 9 -7.56 16.08 6.72
N ASP A 10 -8.29 15.81 5.64
CA ASP A 10 -8.80 14.47 5.31
C ASP A 10 -7.68 13.44 5.19
N ARG A 11 -6.49 13.85 4.72
CA ARG A 11 -5.31 12.98 4.64
C ARG A 11 -4.94 12.44 6.01
N THR A 12 -5.00 13.28 7.04
CA THR A 12 -4.57 12.95 8.40
C THR A 12 -5.59 12.09 9.15
N LEU A 13 -6.87 12.23 8.81
CA LEU A 13 -7.97 11.47 9.43
C LEU A 13 -7.98 9.99 9.04
N THR A 14 -7.26 9.59 7.99
CA THR A 14 -7.23 8.19 7.52
C THR A 14 -6.55 7.22 8.48
N GLY A 15 -5.70 7.72 9.40
CA GLY A 15 -4.94 6.88 10.32
C GLY A 15 -3.84 6.04 9.66
N VAL A 16 -3.52 6.28 8.39
CA VAL A 16 -2.48 5.56 7.63
C VAL A 16 -1.53 6.52 6.95
N THR A 17 -0.29 6.07 6.71
CA THR A 17 0.72 6.88 6.02
C THR A 17 0.28 7.17 4.58
N MET A 18 0.13 8.45 4.26
CA MET A 18 -0.09 8.92 2.89
C MET A 18 1.23 8.90 2.12
N ILE A 19 1.18 8.46 0.87
CA ILE A 19 2.33 8.44 -0.04
C ILE A 19 1.97 9.16 -1.33
N ASP A 20 2.97 9.75 -1.96
CA ASP A 20 2.84 10.47 -3.24
C ASP A 20 3.59 9.76 -4.39
N ASP A 21 4.35 8.71 -4.08
CA ASP A 21 5.06 7.86 -5.05
C ASP A 21 4.99 6.40 -4.63
N ILE A 22 4.38 5.57 -5.48
CA ILE A 22 4.22 4.14 -5.28
C ILE A 22 5.58 3.43 -5.30
N LYS A 23 6.49 3.80 -6.21
CA LYS A 23 7.80 3.14 -6.34
C LYS A 23 8.61 3.35 -5.06
N ALA A 24 8.73 4.58 -4.61
CA ALA A 24 9.47 4.91 -3.38
C ALA A 24 8.87 4.20 -2.15
N ALA A 25 7.55 4.04 -2.10
CA ALA A 25 6.89 3.32 -1.01
C ALA A 25 7.17 1.81 -1.04
N ILE A 26 7.18 1.19 -2.22
CA ILE A 26 7.56 -0.23 -2.37
C ILE A 26 9.02 -0.44 -1.97
N ASP A 27 9.93 0.39 -2.48
CA ASP A 27 11.37 0.32 -2.17
C ASP A 27 11.60 0.41 -0.64
N ARG A 28 10.92 1.34 0.04
CA ARG A 28 10.97 1.49 1.50
C ARG A 28 10.40 0.27 2.23
N SER A 29 9.28 -0.28 1.74
CA SER A 29 8.64 -1.44 2.35
C SER A 29 9.57 -2.65 2.32
N ILE A 30 10.19 -2.92 1.17
CA ILE A 30 11.17 -4.01 1.00
C ILE A 30 12.35 -3.85 1.95
N ALA A 31 12.92 -2.64 2.03
CA ALA A 31 14.04 -2.37 2.93
C ALA A 31 13.67 -2.57 4.41
N THR A 32 12.41 -2.27 4.78
CA THR A 32 11.93 -2.38 6.17
C THR A 32 11.54 -3.81 6.53
N SER A 33 10.96 -4.57 5.58
CA SER A 33 10.57 -5.97 5.79
C SER A 33 11.77 -6.93 5.71
N GLY A 34 12.81 -6.58 4.95
CA GLY A 34 13.93 -7.47 4.67
C GLY A 34 13.60 -8.58 3.65
N ASP A 35 12.43 -8.51 3.00
CA ASP A 35 11.96 -9.46 1.99
C ASP A 35 11.63 -8.72 0.69
N PRO A 36 12.33 -9.02 -0.43
CA PRO A 36 12.08 -8.38 -1.73
C PRO A 36 10.86 -8.95 -2.47
N THR A 37 10.21 -10.00 -1.96
CA THR A 37 9.08 -10.64 -2.63
C THR A 37 7.84 -9.76 -2.54
N VAL A 38 7.31 -9.33 -3.68
CA VAL A 38 6.12 -8.47 -3.75
C VAL A 38 4.98 -9.19 -4.47
N ALA A 39 3.85 -9.33 -3.79
CA ALA A 39 2.60 -9.79 -4.38
C ALA A 39 1.77 -8.58 -4.87
N ILE A 40 1.34 -8.61 -6.14
CA ILE A 40 0.48 -7.58 -6.73
C ILE A 40 -0.94 -8.12 -6.82
N ILE A 41 -1.91 -7.38 -6.26
CA ILE A 41 -3.34 -7.72 -6.27
C ILE A 41 -4.11 -6.55 -6.91
N PRO A 42 -4.30 -6.55 -8.24
CA PRO A 42 -4.86 -5.38 -8.95
C PRO A 42 -6.31 -5.07 -8.58
N GLU A 43 -7.15 -6.10 -8.48
CA GLU A 43 -8.58 -5.99 -8.18
C GLU A 43 -8.88 -6.51 -6.77
N GLY A 44 -8.18 -5.95 -5.78
CA GLY A 44 -8.28 -6.34 -4.36
C GLY A 44 -9.71 -6.60 -3.86
N PRO A 45 -10.70 -5.73 -4.14
CA PRO A 45 -12.08 -5.94 -3.69
C PRO A 45 -12.78 -7.19 -4.26
N TYR A 46 -12.30 -7.73 -5.38
CA TYR A 46 -12.93 -8.85 -6.07
C TYR A 46 -12.24 -10.20 -5.81
N VAL A 47 -11.23 -10.23 -4.94
CA VAL A 47 -10.49 -11.46 -4.62
C VAL A 47 -10.53 -11.78 -3.13
N VAL A 48 -10.46 -13.08 -2.82
CA VAL A 48 -10.31 -13.58 -1.45
C VAL A 48 -9.03 -14.41 -1.38
N PRO A 49 -7.92 -13.86 -0.84
CA PRO A 49 -6.69 -14.62 -0.67
C PRO A 49 -6.92 -15.81 0.26
N ARG A 50 -6.38 -16.97 -0.12
CA ARG A 50 -6.36 -18.16 0.74
C ARG A 50 -4.93 -18.52 1.10
N TYR A 51 -4.73 -18.89 2.36
CA TYR A 51 -3.48 -19.49 2.79
C TYR A 51 -3.34 -20.90 2.19
N ALA A 52 -2.16 -21.20 1.66
CA ALA A 52 -1.76 -22.52 1.18
C ALA A 52 -0.52 -22.94 1.98
N ALA A 53 -0.59 -24.12 2.59
CA ALA A 53 0.47 -24.72 3.39
C ALA A 53 1.45 -25.54 2.54
#